data_AF-A0A2V7HCR9-F1
#
_entry.id   AF-A0A2V7HCR9-F1
#
_cell.length_a   1.000
_cell.length_b   1.000
_cell.length_c   1.000
_cell.angle_alpha   90.00
_cell.angle_beta   90.00
_cell.angle_gamma   90.00
#
_symmetry.space_group_name_H-M   'P 1'
#
loop_
_entity.id
_entity.type
_entity.pdbx_description
1 polymer ?
#
loop_
_entity_poly.entity_id
_entity_poly.type
_entity_poly.pdbx_seq_one_letter_code
_entity_poly.pdbx_strand_id
1 'polypeptide(L)'
;MPQFLSDCHSEGAGVFDAKNKVIVDQEPGAARAMERWQKAYKDGLVNPEVLTKTSSTDTHRLFWTGRYAYHTNHSYYLKTIAGEPENSKLAPKKARMAMYPGNGQTHMFTEWYTINAKTKVLEDAWKLARFLGGNLNGDWYVQRQWCLIAGLDNAYPEMYDNPEVIQSYDRWVDLKLLREQYKKGRSINAFKEPWFSEYDSKAIAVVHNIIRGTSTVPKGLKELAALQKSLA
;
A
#
# COMPACT_ATOMS: atom_id res chain seq x y z
N MET A 1 1.03 6.97 4.57
CA MET A 1 2.43 6.47 4.60
C MET A 1 2.80 5.31 3.67
N PRO A 2 1.92 4.37 3.25
CA PRO A 2 2.34 3.16 2.51
C PRO A 2 3.23 3.41 1.27
N GLN A 3 3.00 4.52 0.57
CA GLN A 3 3.83 4.94 -0.56
C GLN A 3 5.27 5.29 -0.14
N PHE A 4 5.43 6.12 0.89
CA PHE A 4 6.76 6.48 1.42
C PHE A 4 7.53 5.25 1.89
N LEU A 5 6.85 4.31 2.56
CA LEU A 5 7.46 3.04 2.98
C LEU A 5 7.96 2.24 1.76
N SER A 6 7.12 2.12 0.74
CA SER A 6 7.47 1.40 -0.49
C SER A 6 8.64 2.04 -1.22
N ASP A 7 8.64 3.37 -1.35
CA ASP A 7 9.76 4.10 -1.98
C ASP A 7 11.06 3.93 -1.19
N CYS A 8 11.04 4.00 0.14
CA CYS A 8 12.24 3.74 0.96
C CYS A 8 12.77 2.32 0.74
N HIS A 9 11.90 1.31 0.79
CA HIS A 9 12.31 -0.08 0.55
C HIS A 9 12.86 -0.29 -0.87
N SER A 10 12.25 0.37 -1.86
CA SER A 10 12.71 0.32 -3.26
C SER A 10 14.12 0.88 -3.46
N GLU A 11 14.52 1.82 -2.60
CA GLU A 11 15.86 2.42 -2.53
C GLU A 11 16.81 1.66 -1.57
N GLY A 12 16.35 0.54 -1.00
CA GLY A 12 17.10 -0.31 -0.08
C GLY A 12 17.15 0.18 1.37
N ALA A 13 16.30 1.12 1.76
CA ALA A 13 16.27 1.67 3.11
C ALA A 13 15.30 0.94 4.05
N GLY A 14 15.68 0.89 5.32
CA GLY A 14 14.78 0.67 6.44
C GLY A 14 14.03 1.95 6.81
N VAL A 15 12.81 1.83 7.32
CA VAL A 15 12.07 2.96 7.91
C VAL A 15 12.09 2.89 9.43
N PHE A 16 11.98 1.66 9.95
CA PHE A 16 12.02 1.35 11.35
C PHE A 16 13.16 0.36 11.64
N ASP A 17 13.81 0.50 12.80
CA ASP A 17 14.76 -0.49 13.30
C ASP A 17 14.05 -1.70 13.93
N ALA A 18 14.83 -2.66 14.43
CA ALA A 18 14.31 -3.86 15.10
C ALA A 18 13.52 -3.57 16.39
N LYS A 19 13.65 -2.36 16.96
CA LYS A 19 12.92 -1.87 18.13
C LYS A 19 11.78 -0.91 17.74
N ASN A 20 11.38 -0.92 16.47
CA ASN A 20 10.37 -0.05 15.89
C ASN A 20 10.70 1.46 15.99
N LYS A 21 11.97 1.84 16.21
CA LYS A 21 12.38 3.26 16.14
C LYS A 21 12.44 3.73 14.70
N VAL A 22 11.94 4.93 14.43
CA VAL A 22 12.07 5.59 13.14
C VAL A 22 13.53 5.96 12.91
N ILE A 23 14.11 5.45 11.83
CA ILE A 23 15.54 5.62 11.49
C ILE A 23 15.77 6.23 10.11
N VAL A 24 14.74 6.79 9.48
CA VAL A 24 14.82 7.33 8.11
C VAL A 24 15.85 8.46 7.96
N ASP A 25 16.24 9.12 9.05
CA ASP A 25 17.28 10.16 9.07
C ASP A 25 18.71 9.60 9.04
N GLN A 26 18.86 8.28 9.23
CA GLN A 26 20.13 7.55 9.19
C GLN A 26 20.26 6.69 7.93
N GLU A 27 19.26 6.71 7.05
CA GLU A 27 19.12 5.78 5.94
C GLU A 27 19.31 6.50 4.59
N PRO A 28 20.44 6.29 3.89
CA PRO A 28 20.71 6.96 2.61
C PRO A 28 19.66 6.68 1.53
N GLY A 29 19.02 5.51 1.55
CA GLY A 29 17.93 5.19 0.63
C GLY A 29 16.67 6.00 0.87
N ALA A 30 16.36 6.35 2.12
CA ALA A 30 15.24 7.23 2.43
C ALA A 30 15.50 8.65 1.92
N ALA A 31 16.74 9.14 2.02
CA ALA A 31 17.15 10.40 1.40
C ALA A 31 16.98 10.37 -0.12
N ARG A 32 17.49 9.35 -0.81
CA ARG A 32 17.32 9.20 -2.27
C ARG A 32 15.85 9.16 -2.69
N ALA A 33 15.01 8.41 -1.98
CA ALA A 33 13.57 8.35 -2.25
C ALA A 33 12.94 9.75 -2.22
N MET A 34 13.25 10.53 -1.18
CA MET A 34 12.69 11.87 -1.01
C MET A 34 13.29 12.92 -1.94
N GLU A 35 14.59 12.82 -2.26
CA GLU A 35 15.24 13.65 -3.28
C GLU A 35 14.62 13.43 -4.66
N ARG A 36 14.37 12.16 -5.03
CA ARG A 36 13.68 11.80 -6.27
C ARG A 36 12.30 12.43 -6.35
N TRP A 37 11.50 12.33 -5.29
CA TRP A 37 10.16 12.92 -5.28
C TRP A 37 10.19 14.45 -5.29
N GLN A 38 11.09 15.08 -4.54
CA GLN A 38 11.25 16.52 -4.56
C GLN A 38 11.67 17.02 -5.95
N LYS A 39 12.58 16.30 -6.61
CA LYS A 39 12.98 16.60 -7.99
C LYS A 39 11.83 16.43 -8.97
N ALA A 40 11.11 15.30 -8.92
CA ALA A 40 9.96 15.05 -9.78
C ALA A 40 8.86 16.11 -9.63
N TYR A 41 8.63 16.59 -8.40
CA TYR A 41 7.69 17.68 -8.14
C TYR A 41 8.18 19.01 -8.73
N LYS A 42 9.45 19.38 -8.50
CA LYS A 42 10.06 20.59 -9.07
C LYS A 42 10.07 20.60 -10.59
N ASP A 43 10.27 19.45 -11.21
CA ASP A 43 10.28 19.29 -12.67
C ASP A 43 8.86 19.25 -13.27
N GLY A 44 7.80 19.34 -12.46
CA GLY A 44 6.41 19.31 -12.93
C GLY A 44 5.91 17.91 -13.34
N LEU A 45 6.63 16.84 -12.97
CA LEU A 45 6.25 15.45 -13.26
C LEU A 45 5.18 14.91 -12.29
N VAL A 46 4.92 15.62 -11.20
CA VAL A 46 3.90 15.28 -10.20
C VAL A 46 2.82 16.35 -10.23
N ASN A 47 1.59 15.96 -10.57
CA ASN A 47 0.45 16.88 -10.51
C ASN A 47 0.16 17.24 -9.04
N PRO A 48 0.20 18.53 -8.65
CA PRO A 48 0.02 18.95 -7.25
C PRO A 48 -1.29 18.47 -6.59
N GLU A 49 -2.34 18.20 -7.36
CA GLU A 49 -3.62 17.75 -6.81
C GLU A 49 -3.55 16.41 -6.08
N VAL A 50 -2.52 15.59 -6.34
CA VAL A 50 -2.35 14.31 -5.63
C VAL A 50 -2.06 14.51 -4.14
N LEU A 51 -1.50 15.67 -3.77
CA LEU A 51 -1.14 16.00 -2.39
C LEU A 51 -2.27 16.68 -1.60
N THR A 52 -3.44 16.88 -2.23
CA THR A 52 -4.60 17.55 -1.61
C THR A 52 -5.76 16.60 -1.31
N LYS A 53 -5.65 15.33 -1.72
CA LYS A 53 -6.70 14.34 -1.48
C LYS A 53 -6.70 13.88 -0.03
N THR A 54 -7.90 13.69 0.51
CA THR A 54 -8.15 13.34 1.91
C THR A 54 -8.01 11.84 2.18
N SER A 55 -8.19 11.00 1.14
CA SER A 55 -8.03 9.55 1.24
C SER A 55 -7.12 9.01 0.14
N SER A 56 -6.48 7.86 0.40
CA SER A 56 -5.73 7.12 -0.61
C SER A 56 -6.63 6.72 -1.78
N THR A 57 -7.87 6.32 -1.51
CA THR A 57 -8.89 5.98 -2.53
C THR A 57 -9.12 7.13 -3.50
N ASP A 58 -9.20 8.36 -3.03
CA ASP A 58 -9.39 9.53 -3.91
C ASP A 58 -8.16 9.77 -4.79
N THR A 59 -6.96 9.57 -4.25
CA THR A 59 -5.73 9.61 -5.04
C THR A 59 -5.71 8.49 -6.08
N HIS A 60 -6.15 7.29 -5.74
CA HIS A 60 -6.22 6.15 -6.68
C HIS A 60 -7.20 6.40 -7.84
N ARG A 61 -8.34 7.03 -7.56
CA ARG A 61 -9.35 7.39 -8.58
C ARG A 61 -8.86 8.44 -9.57
N LEU A 62 -7.83 9.24 -9.23
CA LEU A 62 -7.24 10.16 -10.19
C LEU A 62 -6.69 9.44 -11.42
N PHE A 63 -6.12 8.24 -11.25
CA PHE A 63 -5.62 7.44 -12.35
C PHE A 63 -6.73 7.03 -13.33
N TRP A 64 -7.96 6.81 -12.84
CA TRP A 64 -9.14 6.42 -13.65
C TRP A 64 -9.49 7.46 -14.72
N THR A 65 -9.09 8.72 -14.50
CA THR A 65 -9.31 9.81 -15.45
C THR A 65 -8.49 9.65 -16.73
N GLY A 66 -7.48 8.79 -16.74
CA GLY A 66 -6.55 8.60 -17.87
C GLY A 66 -5.58 9.77 -18.09
N ARG A 67 -5.51 10.72 -17.15
CA ARG A 67 -4.59 11.88 -17.21
C ARG A 67 -3.21 11.59 -16.63
N TYR A 68 -3.02 10.44 -16.01
CA TYR A 68 -1.80 10.06 -15.29
C TYR A 68 -1.17 8.85 -16.00
N ALA A 69 0.14 8.90 -16.21
CA ALA A 69 0.88 7.82 -16.86
C ALA A 69 1.31 6.70 -15.90
N TYR A 70 1.43 7.03 -14.60
CA TYR A 70 1.93 6.12 -13.58
C TYR A 70 1.16 6.29 -12.28
N HIS A 71 0.92 5.18 -11.60
CA HIS A 71 0.29 5.13 -10.29
C HIS A 71 0.75 3.89 -9.54
N THR A 72 1.06 4.04 -8.25
CA THR A 72 1.41 2.94 -7.35
C THR A 72 0.20 2.60 -6.50
N ASN A 73 -0.17 1.32 -6.47
CA ASN A 73 -1.35 0.90 -5.74
C ASN A 73 -1.32 -0.58 -5.38
N HIS A 74 -2.32 -0.99 -4.60
CA HIS A 74 -2.76 -2.37 -4.50
C HIS A 74 -3.22 -2.88 -5.86
N SER A 75 -2.82 -4.11 -6.19
CA SER A 75 -3.06 -4.73 -7.50
C SER A 75 -4.56 -4.78 -7.84
N TYR A 76 -5.41 -5.02 -6.84
CA TYR A 76 -6.85 -5.18 -7.02
C TYR A 76 -7.53 -3.94 -7.60
N TYR A 77 -6.98 -2.74 -7.42
CA TYR A 77 -7.51 -1.55 -8.11
C TYR A 77 -7.34 -1.64 -9.63
N LEU A 78 -6.38 -2.42 -10.13
CA LEU A 78 -6.23 -2.65 -11.57
C LEU A 78 -7.44 -3.36 -12.14
N LYS A 79 -8.14 -4.20 -11.36
CA LYS A 79 -9.39 -4.83 -11.78
C LYS A 79 -10.42 -3.78 -12.18
N THR A 80 -10.65 -2.78 -11.34
CA THR A 80 -11.55 -1.66 -11.66
C THR A 80 -10.97 -0.75 -12.74
N ILE A 81 -9.69 -0.37 -12.65
CA ILE A 81 -9.04 0.56 -13.60
C ILE A 81 -9.05 0.01 -15.04
N ALA A 82 -8.71 -1.26 -15.21
CA ALA A 82 -8.52 -1.90 -16.50
C ALA A 82 -9.74 -2.72 -16.96
N GLY A 83 -10.63 -3.11 -16.04
CA GLY A 83 -11.75 -4.03 -16.32
C GLY A 83 -13.14 -3.41 -16.32
N GLU A 84 -13.34 -2.20 -15.78
CA GLU A 84 -14.68 -1.58 -15.61
C GLU A 84 -14.77 -0.25 -16.39
N PRO A 85 -15.20 -0.27 -17.67
CA PRO A 85 -15.27 0.93 -18.53
C PRO A 85 -16.26 2.00 -18.06
N GLU A 86 -17.27 1.63 -17.29
CA GLU A 86 -18.21 2.54 -16.63
C GLU A 86 -17.54 3.37 -15.53
N ASN A 87 -16.47 2.85 -14.93
CA ASN A 87 -15.77 3.47 -13.80
C ASN A 87 -14.44 4.12 -14.22
N SER A 88 -13.81 3.64 -15.30
CA SER A 88 -12.45 4.05 -15.70
C SER A 88 -12.29 4.30 -17.19
N LYS A 89 -11.75 5.48 -17.54
CA LYS A 89 -11.35 5.82 -18.92
C LYS A 89 -10.13 5.03 -19.41
N LEU A 90 -9.47 4.28 -18.53
CA LEU A 90 -8.33 3.42 -18.86
C LEU A 90 -8.72 1.98 -19.19
N ALA A 91 -9.94 1.53 -18.86
CA ALA A 91 -10.36 0.16 -19.16
C ALA A 91 -10.27 -0.18 -20.67
N PRO A 92 -10.71 0.71 -21.60
CA PRO A 92 -10.52 0.47 -23.04
C PRO A 92 -9.05 0.48 -23.49
N LYS A 93 -8.17 1.10 -22.70
CA LYS A 93 -6.76 1.36 -23.04
C LYS A 93 -5.80 0.31 -22.45
N LYS A 94 -6.31 -0.64 -21.66
CA LYS A 94 -5.55 -1.73 -21.02
C LYS A 94 -4.36 -1.22 -20.19
N ALA A 95 -4.64 -0.53 -19.08
CA ALA A 95 -3.63 -0.29 -18.05
C ALA A 95 -2.99 -1.62 -17.62
N ARG A 96 -1.69 -1.63 -17.34
CA ARG A 96 -0.93 -2.83 -16.97
C ARG A 96 -0.09 -2.59 -15.73
N MET A 97 0.12 -3.65 -14.98
CA MET A 97 1.10 -3.68 -13.90
C MET A 97 2.52 -3.76 -14.49
N ALA A 98 3.46 -3.11 -13.82
CA ALA A 98 4.89 -3.34 -13.96
C ALA A 98 5.48 -3.65 -12.57
N MET A 99 6.69 -4.23 -12.52
CA MET A 99 7.42 -4.32 -11.25
C MET A 99 7.62 -2.94 -10.65
N TYR A 100 7.59 -2.85 -9.33
CA TYR A 100 7.89 -1.62 -8.63
C TYR A 100 9.30 -1.12 -9.00
N PRO A 101 9.52 0.20 -9.14
CA PRO A 101 10.84 0.75 -9.48
C PRO A 101 11.95 0.38 -8.48
N GLY A 102 13.19 0.71 -8.85
CA GLY A 102 14.37 0.48 -8.00
C GLY A 102 14.68 -1.02 -7.88
N ASN A 103 14.89 -1.50 -6.64
CA ASN A 103 15.14 -2.92 -6.38
C ASN A 103 13.85 -3.79 -6.42
N GLY A 104 12.69 -3.17 -6.65
CA GLY A 104 11.38 -3.79 -6.71
C GLY A 104 10.75 -4.12 -5.35
N GLN A 105 11.37 -3.77 -4.22
CA GLN A 105 10.77 -3.94 -2.90
C GLN A 105 9.66 -2.91 -2.66
N THR A 106 8.60 -3.36 -1.98
CA THR A 106 7.43 -2.55 -1.65
C THR A 106 7.04 -2.75 -0.19
N HIS A 107 6.21 -1.85 0.34
CA HIS A 107 5.54 -2.12 1.60
C HIS A 107 4.39 -3.11 1.39
N MET A 108 4.31 -4.14 2.22
CA MET A 108 3.27 -5.15 2.21
C MET A 108 2.53 -5.16 3.54
N PHE A 109 1.21 -5.09 3.47
CA PHE A 109 0.30 -5.26 4.59
C PHE A 109 -0.90 -6.11 4.17
N THR A 110 -1.60 -6.64 5.16
CA THR A 110 -2.89 -7.33 4.99
C THR A 110 -3.86 -6.79 6.03
N GLU A 111 -5.15 -6.88 5.74
CA GLU A 111 -6.19 -6.60 6.71
C GLU A 111 -6.47 -7.83 7.58
N TRP A 112 -7.10 -7.60 8.73
CA TRP A 112 -7.54 -8.64 9.67
C TRP A 112 -8.92 -8.32 10.23
N TYR A 113 -9.66 -9.36 10.55
CA TYR A 113 -10.89 -9.24 11.31
C TYR A 113 -10.57 -9.14 12.81
N THR A 114 -11.07 -8.10 13.46
CA THR A 114 -10.88 -7.88 14.90
C THR A 114 -12.22 -7.91 15.62
N ILE A 115 -12.21 -8.39 16.87
CA ILE A 115 -13.39 -8.41 17.73
C ILE A 115 -13.18 -7.38 18.83
N ASN A 116 -14.18 -6.50 18.99
CA ASN A 116 -14.16 -5.50 20.06
C ASN A 116 -14.21 -6.21 21.42
N ALA A 117 -13.21 -5.95 22.28
CA ALA A 117 -13.12 -6.52 23.62
C ALA A 117 -14.33 -6.21 24.53
N LYS A 118 -15.13 -5.20 24.21
CA LYS A 118 -16.35 -4.82 24.96
C LYS A 118 -17.63 -5.49 24.44
N THR A 119 -17.54 -6.34 23.42
CA THR A 119 -18.72 -7.04 22.87
C THR A 119 -19.45 -7.82 23.97
N LYS A 120 -20.79 -7.81 23.93
CA LYS A 120 -21.64 -8.62 24.82
C LYS A 120 -22.04 -9.96 24.22
N VAL A 121 -21.64 -10.20 22.98
CA VAL A 121 -22.00 -11.37 22.17
C VAL A 121 -20.74 -12.02 21.60
N LEU A 122 -19.76 -12.31 22.46
CA LEU A 122 -18.44 -12.78 22.04
C LEU A 122 -18.50 -14.05 21.19
N GLU A 123 -19.32 -15.02 21.58
CA GLU A 123 -19.46 -16.29 20.86
C GLU A 123 -19.95 -16.08 19.42
N ASP A 124 -20.98 -15.25 19.22
CA ASP A 124 -21.52 -15.00 17.88
C ASP A 124 -20.58 -14.12 17.05
N ALA A 125 -19.92 -13.15 17.67
CA ALA A 125 -18.86 -12.37 17.02
C ALA A 125 -17.70 -13.26 16.57
N TRP A 126 -17.33 -14.26 17.38
CA TRP A 126 -16.28 -15.23 17.05
C TRP A 126 -16.69 -16.16 15.90
N LYS A 127 -17.94 -16.64 15.89
CA LYS A 127 -18.49 -17.40 14.76
C LYS A 127 -18.40 -16.61 13.45
N LEU A 128 -18.79 -15.33 13.47
CA LEU A 128 -18.70 -14.44 12.30
C LEU A 128 -17.24 -14.24 11.86
N ALA A 129 -16.34 -13.91 12.79
CA ALA A 129 -14.92 -13.72 12.47
C ALA A 129 -14.30 -14.99 11.85
N ARG A 130 -14.66 -16.17 12.36
CA ARG A 130 -14.21 -17.45 11.81
C ARG A 130 -14.81 -17.75 10.44
N PHE A 131 -16.08 -17.40 10.20
CA PHE A 131 -16.67 -17.51 8.87
C PHE A 131 -15.96 -16.61 7.86
N LEU A 132 -15.68 -15.36 8.23
CA LEU A 132 -15.04 -14.38 7.35
C LEU A 132 -13.55 -14.68 7.10
N GLY A 133 -12.80 -15.06 8.13
CA GLY A 133 -11.33 -15.15 8.11
C GLY A 133 -10.75 -16.56 8.21
N GLY A 134 -11.54 -17.57 8.56
CA GLY A 134 -11.06 -18.93 8.79
C GLY A 134 -11.26 -19.87 7.61
N ASN A 135 -10.41 -20.90 7.52
CA ASN A 135 -10.57 -21.99 6.56
C ASN A 135 -11.53 -23.08 7.10
N LEU A 136 -12.81 -22.74 7.27
CA LEU A 136 -13.76 -23.64 7.94
C LEU A 136 -14.03 -24.95 7.20
N ASN A 137 -14.02 -24.93 5.87
CA ASN A 137 -14.33 -26.08 5.01
C ASN A 137 -13.10 -26.62 4.27
N GLY A 138 -11.89 -26.17 4.62
CA GLY A 138 -10.65 -26.54 3.94
C GLY A 138 -10.43 -25.87 2.58
N ASP A 139 -11.40 -25.11 2.06
CA ASP A 139 -11.39 -24.54 0.71
C ASP A 139 -11.18 -23.01 0.66
N TRP A 140 -10.97 -22.36 1.80
CA TRP A 140 -10.83 -20.91 1.92
C TRP A 140 -11.97 -20.12 1.25
N TYR A 141 -13.22 -20.59 1.40
CA TYR A 141 -14.37 -20.09 0.65
C TYR A 141 -14.49 -18.55 0.59
N VAL A 142 -14.50 -17.84 1.73
CA VAL A 142 -14.72 -16.38 1.75
C VAL A 142 -13.56 -15.63 1.10
N GLN A 143 -12.33 -16.06 1.36
CA GLN A 143 -11.11 -15.49 0.76
C GLN A 143 -11.12 -15.66 -0.76
N ARG A 144 -11.55 -16.84 -1.25
CA ARG A 144 -11.75 -17.09 -2.68
C ARG A 144 -12.81 -16.15 -3.25
N GLN A 145 -13.93 -15.93 -2.56
CA GLN A 145 -14.94 -14.97 -3.00
C GLN A 145 -14.37 -13.54 -3.11
N TRP A 146 -13.52 -13.10 -2.18
CA TRP A 146 -12.88 -11.79 -2.27
C TRP A 146 -11.91 -11.67 -3.47
N CYS A 147 -11.14 -12.72 -3.76
CA CYS A 147 -10.34 -12.80 -5.00
C CYS A 147 -11.23 -12.66 -6.25
N LEU A 148 -12.35 -13.39 -6.30
CA LEU A 148 -13.21 -13.43 -7.49
C LEU A 148 -14.01 -12.13 -7.68
N ILE A 149 -14.59 -11.58 -6.60
CA ILE A 149 -15.47 -10.41 -6.64
C ILE A 149 -14.67 -9.12 -6.75
N ALA A 150 -13.61 -8.94 -5.97
CA ALA A 150 -12.89 -7.67 -5.88
C ALA A 150 -11.47 -7.72 -6.44
N GLY A 151 -10.95 -8.92 -6.73
CA GLY A 151 -9.52 -9.07 -7.01
C GLY A 151 -8.67 -8.89 -5.75
N LEU A 152 -9.27 -8.95 -4.56
CA LEU A 152 -8.56 -8.72 -3.31
C LEU A 152 -7.52 -9.84 -3.10
N ASP A 153 -6.27 -9.42 -2.95
CA ASP A 153 -5.15 -10.31 -2.78
C ASP A 153 -5.19 -10.99 -1.40
N ASN A 154 -4.69 -12.23 -1.36
CA ASN A 154 -4.72 -13.05 -0.15
C ASN A 154 -3.31 -13.43 0.29
N ALA A 155 -3.13 -13.58 1.60
CA ALA A 155 -1.88 -14.02 2.20
C ALA A 155 -1.58 -15.52 2.00
N TYR A 156 -2.50 -16.27 1.37
CA TYR A 156 -2.44 -17.72 1.18
C TYR A 156 -1.95 -18.05 -0.24
N PRO A 157 -0.68 -18.48 -0.43
CA PRO A 157 -0.12 -18.69 -1.76
C PRO A 157 -0.89 -19.70 -2.62
N GLU A 158 -1.46 -20.74 -1.99
CA GLU A 158 -2.24 -21.79 -2.65
C GLU A 158 -3.52 -21.27 -3.32
N MET A 159 -4.03 -20.11 -2.87
CA MET A 159 -5.20 -19.46 -3.48
C MET A 159 -4.96 -19.14 -4.95
N TYR A 160 -3.72 -18.80 -5.30
CA TYR A 160 -3.33 -18.40 -6.65
C TYR A 160 -3.04 -19.59 -7.59
N ASP A 161 -3.21 -20.81 -7.10
CA ASP A 161 -3.17 -22.04 -7.90
C ASP A 161 -4.59 -22.54 -8.22
N ASN A 162 -5.63 -21.90 -7.66
CA ASN A 162 -7.02 -22.23 -7.94
C ASN A 162 -7.42 -21.81 -9.39
N PRO A 163 -8.01 -22.70 -10.20
CA PRO A 163 -8.37 -22.39 -11.59
C PRO A 163 -9.31 -21.20 -11.77
N GLU A 164 -10.30 -21.01 -10.87
CA GLU A 164 -11.23 -19.88 -10.95
C GLU A 164 -10.52 -18.55 -10.66
N VAL A 165 -9.57 -18.56 -9.72
CA VAL A 165 -8.76 -17.39 -9.38
C VAL A 165 -7.84 -17.03 -10.54
N ILE A 166 -7.14 -18.01 -11.13
CA ILE A 166 -6.29 -17.81 -12.32
C ILE A 166 -7.12 -17.22 -13.46
N GLN A 167 -8.24 -17.86 -13.81
CA GLN A 167 -9.13 -17.37 -14.88
C GLN A 167 -9.66 -15.97 -14.59
N SER A 168 -9.90 -15.63 -13.32
CA SER A 168 -10.33 -14.29 -12.92
C SER A 168 -9.23 -13.25 -13.13
N TYR A 169 -8.02 -13.53 -12.65
CA TYR A 169 -6.89 -12.60 -12.66
C TYR A 169 -6.35 -12.36 -14.07
N ASP A 170 -6.29 -13.39 -14.92
CA ASP A 170 -5.81 -13.31 -16.31
C ASP A 170 -6.56 -12.26 -17.17
N ARG A 171 -7.76 -11.84 -16.74
CA ARG A 171 -8.54 -10.81 -17.43
C ARG A 171 -8.05 -9.39 -17.19
N TRP A 172 -7.33 -9.13 -16.10
CA TRP A 172 -7.03 -7.76 -15.66
C TRP A 172 -5.61 -7.56 -15.10
N VAL A 173 -4.87 -8.62 -14.77
CA VAL A 173 -3.47 -8.51 -14.30
C VAL A 173 -2.63 -9.67 -14.80
N ASP A 174 -1.33 -9.41 -15.01
CA ASP A 174 -0.34 -10.48 -15.17
C ASP A 174 -0.10 -11.15 -13.79
N LEU A 175 -0.79 -12.26 -13.54
CA LEU A 175 -0.73 -12.97 -12.26
C LEU A 175 0.70 -13.46 -11.95
N LYS A 176 1.48 -13.84 -12.97
CA LYS A 176 2.86 -14.28 -12.77
C LYS A 176 3.72 -13.13 -12.27
N LEU A 177 3.63 -11.96 -12.92
CA LEU A 177 4.34 -10.76 -12.51
C LEU A 177 3.94 -10.31 -11.10
N LEU A 178 2.64 -10.34 -10.80
CA LEU A 178 2.10 -9.99 -9.49
C LEU A 178 2.66 -10.90 -8.39
N ARG A 179 2.75 -12.21 -8.64
CA ARG A 179 3.36 -13.17 -7.70
C ARG A 179 4.86 -12.93 -7.51
N GLU A 180 5.59 -12.50 -8.54
CA GLU A 180 6.99 -12.08 -8.37
C GLU A 180 7.11 -10.80 -7.52
N GLN A 181 6.17 -9.87 -7.65
CA GLN A 181 6.14 -8.66 -6.83
C GLN A 181 5.90 -8.98 -5.34
N TYR A 182 5.04 -9.95 -5.00
CA TYR A 182 4.79 -10.34 -3.59
C TYR A 182 6.03 -10.82 -2.87
N LYS A 183 6.93 -11.53 -3.56
CA LYS A 183 8.21 -12.00 -2.98
C LYS A 183 9.11 -10.86 -2.51
N LYS A 184 8.86 -9.64 -2.98
CA LYS A 184 9.62 -8.43 -2.63
C LYS A 184 8.90 -7.53 -1.62
N GLY A 185 7.72 -7.94 -1.14
CA GLY A 185 6.98 -7.23 -0.10
C GLY A 185 7.71 -7.19 1.23
N ARG A 186 7.69 -6.04 1.90
CA ARG A 186 8.27 -5.80 3.22
C ARG A 186 7.19 -5.33 4.19
N SER A 187 7.02 -6.06 5.27
CA SER A 187 6.14 -5.65 6.37
C SER A 187 6.91 -4.86 7.42
N ILE A 188 6.19 -4.03 8.17
CA ILE A 188 6.72 -3.31 9.34
C ILE A 188 6.08 -3.88 10.59
N ASN A 189 6.77 -3.82 11.73
CA ASN A 189 6.16 -4.17 13.03
C ASN A 189 5.65 -2.93 13.79
N ALA A 190 6.08 -1.74 13.39
CA ALA A 190 5.75 -0.49 14.07
C ALA A 190 4.24 -0.22 14.18
N PHE A 191 3.40 -0.78 13.31
CA PHE A 191 1.94 -0.62 13.39
C PHE A 191 1.32 -1.11 14.70
N LYS A 192 2.03 -1.97 15.44
CA LYS A 192 1.61 -2.50 16.74
C LYS A 192 1.86 -1.51 17.88
N GLU A 193 2.65 -0.49 17.64
CA GLU A 193 3.05 0.47 18.65
C GLU A 193 1.91 1.47 18.94
N PRO A 194 1.69 1.85 20.21
CA PRO A 194 0.61 2.77 20.58
C PRO A 194 0.67 4.13 19.85
N TRP A 195 1.88 4.60 19.55
CA TRP A 195 2.13 5.88 18.89
C TRP A 195 1.91 5.85 17.38
N PHE A 196 1.84 4.66 16.75
CA PHE A 196 1.95 4.54 15.31
C PHE A 196 0.80 5.18 14.54
N SER A 197 -0.45 5.01 15.00
CA SER A 197 -1.61 5.57 14.28
C SER A 197 -1.55 7.10 14.20
N GLU A 198 -1.09 7.75 15.27
CA GLU A 198 -0.92 9.20 15.30
C GLU A 198 0.29 9.64 14.49
N TYR A 199 1.39 8.89 14.57
CA TYR A 199 2.58 9.10 13.75
C TYR A 199 2.25 9.03 12.25
N ASP A 200 1.55 7.98 11.82
CA ASP A 200 1.19 7.74 10.41
C ASP A 200 0.43 8.93 9.82
N SER A 201 -0.50 9.47 10.60
CA SER A 201 -1.31 10.63 10.21
C SER A 201 -0.49 11.92 10.16
N LYS A 202 0.34 12.18 11.17
CA LYS A 202 1.14 13.42 11.25
C LYS A 202 2.34 13.43 10.29
N ALA A 203 2.92 12.27 9.99
CA ALA A 203 4.06 12.13 9.10
C ALA A 203 3.76 12.57 7.66
N ILE A 204 2.50 12.46 7.22
CA ILE A 204 2.06 12.87 5.87
C ILE A 204 2.41 14.32 5.58
N ALA A 205 2.17 15.24 6.53
CA ALA A 205 2.46 16.65 6.35
C ALA A 205 3.97 16.91 6.17
N VAL A 206 4.82 16.21 6.93
CA VAL A 206 6.28 16.31 6.83
C VAL A 206 6.75 15.80 5.46
N VAL A 207 6.27 14.63 5.03
CA VAL A 207 6.57 14.07 3.70
C VAL A 207 6.15 15.04 2.60
N HIS A 208 4.94 15.60 2.68
CA HIS A 208 4.46 16.58 1.69
C HIS A 208 5.33 17.85 1.66
N ASN A 209 5.80 18.34 2.81
CA ASN A 209 6.70 19.50 2.86
C ASN A 209 8.05 19.21 2.19
N ILE A 210 8.58 18.00 2.35
CA ILE A 210 9.78 17.58 1.62
C ILE A 210 9.51 17.54 0.11
N ILE A 211 8.42 16.92 -0.33
CA ILE A 211 8.04 16.82 -1.76
C ILE A 211 7.92 18.21 -2.39
N ARG A 212 7.23 19.14 -1.73
CA ARG A 212 7.05 20.53 -2.20
C ARG A 212 8.34 21.37 -2.14
N GLY A 213 9.36 20.89 -1.44
CA GLY A 213 10.60 21.65 -1.21
C GLY A 213 10.49 22.75 -0.16
N THR A 214 9.41 22.80 0.63
CA THR A 214 9.29 23.71 1.78
C THR A 214 10.15 23.26 2.97
N SER A 215 10.54 21.98 3.00
CA SER A 215 11.57 21.43 3.87
C SER A 215 12.67 20.76 3.03
N THR A 216 13.93 20.87 3.46
CA THR A 216 15.03 20.12 2.82
C THR A 216 14.90 18.65 3.20
N VAL A 217 15.39 17.74 2.33
CA VAL A 217 15.32 16.30 2.60
C VAL A 217 15.95 15.93 3.94
N PRO A 218 17.20 16.34 4.28
CA PRO A 218 17.79 16.00 5.57
C PRO A 218 17.01 16.55 6.76
N LYS A 219 16.44 17.76 6.64
CA LYS A 219 15.64 18.37 7.70
C LYS A 219 14.34 17.59 7.91
N GLY A 220 13.59 17.32 6.85
CA GLY A 220 12.32 16.60 6.95
C GLY A 220 12.49 15.15 7.43
N LEU A 221 13.56 14.44 7.06
CA LEU A 221 13.84 13.11 7.60
C LEU A 221 14.13 13.15 9.11
N LYS A 222 14.89 14.15 9.58
CA LYS A 222 15.09 14.38 11.03
C LYS A 222 13.79 14.72 11.73
N GLU A 223 12.90 15.50 11.10
CA GLU A 223 11.56 15.79 11.63
C GLU A 223 10.73 14.52 11.76
N LEU A 224 10.78 13.60 10.79
CA LEU A 224 10.12 12.30 10.88
C LEU A 224 10.66 11.44 12.04
N ALA A 225 11.97 11.43 12.27
CA ALA A 225 12.56 10.71 13.40
C ALA A 225 12.21 11.37 14.75
N ALA A 226 12.20 12.70 14.82
CA ALA A 226 11.82 13.46 16.01
C ALA A 226 10.32 13.33 16.32
N LEU A 227 9.46 13.25 15.31
CA LEU A 227 8.01 13.09 15.47
C LEU A 227 7.69 11.82 16.27
N GLN A 228 8.35 10.70 16.00
CA GLN A 228 8.17 9.49 16.80
C GLN A 228 8.49 9.75 18.28
N LYS A 229 9.63 10.38 18.57
CA LYS A 229 10.07 10.67 19.95
C LYS A 229 9.09 11.55 20.72
N SER A 230 8.29 12.36 20.02
CA SER A 230 7.25 13.20 20.63
C SER A 230 5.96 12.46 20.96
N LEU A 231 5.79 11.24 20.44
CA LEU A 231 4.57 10.42 20.58
C LEU A 231 4.80 9.14 21.40
N ALA A 232 6.05 8.71 21.53
CA ALA A 232 6.47 7.48 22.20
C ALA A 232 6.72 7.67 23.71
#